data_AF-A0A011TAS1-F1
#
_entry.id   AF-A0A011TAS1-F1
#
_cell.length_a   1.000
_cell.length_b   1.000
_cell.length_c   1.000
_cell.angle_alpha   90.00
_cell.angle_beta   90.00
_cell.angle_gamma   90.00
#
_symmetry.space_group_name_H-M   'P 1'
#
loop_
_entity.id
_entity.type
_entity.pdbx_description
1 polymer ?
#
loop_
_entity_poly.entity_id
_entity_poly.type
_entity_poly.pdbx_seq_one_letter_code
_entity_poly.pdbx_strand_id
1 'polypeptide(L)'
;MSVSRYRLTPIGWIGAALFVLPTPIAAWEYYGAINGFANRGDYQRALEKIEGSIAVPEFSPMLFTALATASLVGMVMLLVGREIETIS
;
A
#
# COMPACT_ATOMS: atom_id res chain seq x y z
N MET A 1 39.93 10.27 -6.22
CA MET A 1 39.21 9.42 -5.24
C MET A 1 38.00 8.88 -5.98
N SER A 2 37.89 7.56 -6.15
CA SER A 2 36.71 6.97 -6.77
C SER A 2 35.53 7.02 -5.80
N VAL A 3 34.35 7.40 -6.31
CA VAL A 3 33.12 7.43 -5.52
C VAL A 3 32.19 6.33 -6.02
N SER A 4 31.86 5.39 -5.14
CA SER A 4 30.86 4.35 -5.41
C SER A 4 29.46 4.88 -5.08
N ARG A 5 28.54 4.84 -6.04
CA ARG A 5 27.13 5.25 -5.88
C ARG A 5 26.22 4.05 -6.14
N TYR A 6 25.14 3.97 -5.36
CA TYR A 6 24.08 3.00 -5.61
C TYR A 6 23.09 3.56 -6.62
N ARG A 7 22.77 2.77 -7.64
CA ARG A 7 21.77 3.09 -8.65
C ARG A 7 20.74 1.97 -8.73
N LEU A 8 19.49 2.35 -8.99
CA LEU A 8 18.41 1.41 -9.30
C LEU A 8 18.38 1.18 -10.81
N THR A 9 18.39 -0.09 -11.19
CA THR A 9 18.09 -0.57 -12.54
C THR A 9 16.58 -0.46 -12.81
N PRO A 10 16.11 -0.66 -14.06
CA PRO A 10 14.68 -0.65 -14.36
C PRO A 10 13.86 -1.61 -13.49
N ILE A 11 14.40 -2.79 -13.14
CA ILE A 11 13.71 -3.74 -12.25
C ILE A 11 13.63 -3.21 -10.81
N GLY A 12 14.66 -2.49 -10.36
CA GLY A 12 14.68 -1.86 -9.04
C GLY A 12 13.64 -0.73 -8.93
N TRP A 13 13.43 0.02 -10.01
CA TRP A 13 12.38 1.03 -10.10
C TRP A 13 10.97 0.44 -10.11
N ILE A 14 10.75 -0.64 -10.85
CA ILE A 14 9.49 -1.39 -10.80
C ILE A 14 9.25 -1.91 -9.38
N GLY A 15 10.30 -2.45 -8.74
CA GLY A 15 10.26 -2.89 -7.36
C GLY A 15 9.86 -1.78 -6.39
N ALA A 16 10.46 -0.60 -6.53
CA ALA A 16 10.10 0.57 -5.74
C ALA A 16 8.64 0.99 -5.93
N ALA A 17 8.14 1.00 -7.16
CA ALA A 17 6.74 1.30 -7.44
C ALA A 17 5.81 0.27 -6.79
N LEU A 18 6.08 -1.02 -6.97
CA LEU A 18 5.30 -2.12 -6.39
C LEU A 18 5.39 -2.16 -4.86
N PHE A 19 6.48 -1.69 -4.26
CA PHE A 19 6.63 -1.61 -2.82
C PHE A 19 5.85 -0.44 -2.21
N VAL A 20 5.91 0.73 -2.84
CA VAL A 20 5.38 1.99 -2.29
C VAL A 20 3.91 2.18 -2.62
N LEU A 21 3.51 2.02 -3.89
CA LEU A 21 2.16 2.36 -4.37
C LEU A 21 1.01 1.59 -3.71
N PRO A 22 1.16 0.32 -3.27
CA PRO A 22 0.05 -0.36 -2.60
C PRO A 22 -0.47 0.35 -1.35
N THR A 23 0.38 1.09 -0.64
CA THR A 23 0.00 1.77 0.61
C THR A 23 -0.96 2.94 0.40
N PRO A 24 -0.71 3.94 -0.48
CA PRO A 24 -1.70 4.99 -0.75
C PRO A 24 -2.96 4.44 -1.43
N ILE A 25 -2.84 3.41 -2.27
CA ILE A 25 -4.02 2.77 -2.90
C ILE A 25 -4.93 2.17 -1.83
N ALA A 26 -4.37 1.40 -0.89
CA ALA A 26 -5.12 0.85 0.23
C ALA A 26 -5.78 1.94 1.08
N ALA A 27 -5.07 3.05 1.34
CA ALA A 27 -5.60 4.17 2.09
C ALA A 27 -6.79 4.84 1.37
N TRP A 28 -6.70 5.08 0.07
CA TRP A 28 -7.80 5.69 -0.70
C TRP A 28 -9.06 4.83 -0.71
N GLU A 29 -8.91 3.53 -0.95
CA GLU A 29 -10.03 2.59 -0.86
C GLU A 29 -10.64 2.60 0.55
N TYR A 30 -9.81 2.74 1.59
CA TYR A 30 -10.25 2.77 2.99
C TYR A 30 -11.08 4.01 3.29
N TYR A 31 -10.60 5.17 2.87
CA TYR A 31 -11.35 6.41 2.95
C TYR A 31 -12.64 6.37 2.13
N GLY A 32 -12.62 5.77 0.94
CA GLY A 32 -13.80 5.56 0.11
C GLY A 32 -14.86 4.72 0.82
N ALA A 33 -14.46 3.62 1.44
CA ALA A 33 -15.36 2.74 2.17
C ALA A 33 -15.96 3.42 3.43
N ILE A 34 -15.17 4.20 4.16
CA ILE A 34 -15.64 5.04 5.27
C ILE A 34 -16.68 6.07 4.79
N ASN A 35 -16.37 6.81 3.71
CA ASN A 35 -17.28 7.83 3.18
C ASN A 35 -18.59 7.21 2.68
N GLY A 36 -18.52 6.04 2.03
CA GLY A 36 -19.71 5.28 1.63
C GLY A 36 -20.55 4.83 2.83
N PHE A 37 -19.90 4.36 3.90
CA PHE A 37 -20.57 4.02 5.16
C PHE A 37 -21.22 5.26 5.81
N ALA A 38 -20.56 6.42 5.74
CA ALA A 38 -21.09 7.69 6.22
C ALA A 38 -22.36 8.13 5.49
N ASN A 39 -22.30 8.12 4.16
CA ASN A 39 -23.37 8.61 3.31
C ASN A 39 -24.64 7.75 3.39
N ARG A 40 -24.53 6.48 3.79
CA ARG A 40 -25.68 5.59 4.00
C ARG A 40 -26.45 5.84 5.30
N GLY A 41 -25.95 6.73 6.17
CA GLY A 41 -26.54 6.97 7.49
C GLY A 41 -26.34 5.80 8.46
N ASP A 42 -25.50 4.83 8.09
CA ASP A 42 -25.24 3.62 8.88
C ASP A 42 -24.42 3.93 10.14
N TYR A 43 -23.68 5.05 10.17
CA TYR A 43 -23.07 5.54 11.42
C TYR A 43 -24.13 5.90 12.47
N GLN A 44 -25.21 6.56 12.07
CA GLN A 44 -26.27 6.94 13.01
C GLN A 44 -26.96 5.70 13.58
N ARG A 45 -27.26 4.70 12.72
CA ARG A 45 -27.81 3.40 13.13
C ARG A 45 -26.83 2.56 13.96
N ALA A 46 -25.53 2.61 13.67
CA ALA A 46 -24.50 1.90 14.43
C ALA A 46 -24.29 2.53 15.81
N LEU A 47 -24.36 3.87 15.92
CA LEU A 47 -24.30 4.61 17.17
C LEU A 47 -25.57 4.41 18.01
N GLU A 48 -26.76 4.42 17.40
CA GLU A 48 -28.03 4.13 18.07
C GLU A 48 -28.13 2.68 18.58
N LYS A 49 -27.39 1.74 17.98
CA LYS A 49 -27.33 0.33 18.41
C LYS A 49 -26.43 0.06 19.61
N ILE A 50 -25.71 1.05 20.15
CA ILE A 50 -24.95 1.04 21.42
C ILE A 50 -24.45 -0.36 21.86
N GLU A 51 -23.24 -0.77 21.45
CA GLU A 51 -22.31 -1.63 22.24
C GLU A 51 -21.05 -1.95 21.42
N GLY A 52 -19.96 -1.21 21.66
CA GLY A 52 -18.55 -1.62 21.52
C GLY A 52 -17.97 -2.06 20.17
N SER A 53 -18.79 -2.44 19.18
CA SER A 53 -18.33 -2.91 17.88
C SER A 53 -18.24 -1.74 16.92
N ILE A 54 -17.02 -1.22 16.73
CA ILE A 54 -16.74 -0.32 15.62
C ILE A 54 -17.04 -1.10 14.35
N ALA A 55 -18.13 -0.75 13.66
CA ALA A 55 -18.46 -1.33 12.36
C ALA A 55 -17.31 -0.98 11.39
N VAL A 56 -16.43 -1.95 11.15
CA VAL A 56 -15.32 -1.78 10.22
C VAL A 56 -15.93 -1.81 8.81
N PRO A 57 -15.62 -0.83 7.95
CA PRO A 57 -16.10 -0.86 6.57
C PRO A 57 -15.68 -2.17 5.90
N GLU A 58 -16.62 -2.79 5.17
CA GLU A 58 -16.32 -4.00 4.41
C GLU A 58 -15.22 -3.72 3.39
N PHE A 59 -14.08 -4.38 3.59
CA PHE A 59 -12.92 -4.28 2.71
C PHE A 59 -12.77 -5.59 1.96
N SER A 60 -12.52 -5.51 0.65
CA SER A 60 -12.26 -6.72 -0.16
C SER A 60 -10.97 -7.39 0.32
N PRO A 61 -11.03 -8.60 0.91
CA PRO A 61 -9.84 -9.31 1.37
C PRO A 61 -8.91 -9.65 0.19
N MET A 62 -9.48 -9.86 -0.99
CA MET A 62 -8.75 -10.12 -2.23
C MET A 62 -7.90 -8.91 -2.64
N LEU A 63 -8.45 -7.70 -2.56
CA LEU A 63 -7.71 -6.47 -2.89
C LEU A 63 -6.56 -6.25 -1.90
N PHE A 64 -6.83 -6.40 -0.60
CA PHE A 64 -5.80 -6.23 0.43
C PHE A 64 -4.66 -7.23 0.28
N THR A 65 -4.98 -8.51 0.05
CA THR A 65 -3.99 -9.56 -0.19
C THR A 65 -3.20 -9.34 -1.47
N ALA A 66 -3.84 -8.87 -2.55
CA ALA A 66 -3.15 -8.51 -3.78
C ALA A 66 -2.16 -7.35 -3.57
N LEU A 67 -2.58 -6.29 -2.86
CA LEU A 67 -1.74 -5.14 -2.54
C LEU A 67 -0.56 -5.52 -1.63
N ALA A 68 -0.79 -6.36 -0.62
CA ALA A 68 0.27 -6.89 0.23
C ALA A 68 1.26 -7.75 -0.54
N THR A 69 0.77 -8.60 -1.45
CA THR A 69 1.61 -9.44 -2.31
C THR A 69 2.44 -8.58 -3.27
N ALA A 70 1.84 -7.55 -3.86
CA ALA A 70 2.54 -6.60 -4.70
C ALA A 70 3.67 -5.90 -3.93
N SER A 71 3.42 -5.50 -2.67
CA SER A 71 4.45 -4.90 -1.82
C SER A 71 5.60 -5.86 -1.54
N LEU A 72 5.31 -7.11 -1.20
CA LEU A 72 6.33 -8.15 -0.99
C LEU A 72 7.19 -8.37 -2.24
N VAL A 73 6.55 -8.52 -3.40
CA VAL A 73 7.23 -8.69 -4.70
C VAL A 73 8.09 -7.45 -5.01
N GLY A 74 7.55 -6.26 -4.76
CA GLY A 74 8.24 -4.99 -4.95
C GLY A 74 9.50 -4.89 -4.10
N MET A 75 9.44 -5.31 -2.85
CA MET A 75 10.60 -5.35 -1.95
C MET A 75 11.70 -6.24 -2.51
N VAL A 76 11.37 -7.45 -2.98
CA VAL A 76 12.35 -8.38 -3.58
C VAL A 76 12.98 -7.76 -4.83
N MET A 77 12.17 -7.20 -5.73
CA MET A 77 12.65 -6.56 -6.94
C MET A 77 13.55 -5.36 -6.67
N LEU A 78 13.26 -4.56 -5.64
CA LEU A 78 14.08 -3.42 -5.23
C LEU A 78 15.46 -3.89 -4.75
N LEU A 79 15.51 -4.96 -3.96
CA LEU A 79 16.75 -5.53 -3.45
C LEU A 79 17.61 -6.14 -4.56
N VAL A 80 16.99 -6.81 -5.53
CA VAL A 80 17.68 -7.42 -6.68
C VAL A 80 18.11 -6.35 -7.68
N GLY A 81 17.29 -5.31 -7.88
CA GLY A 81 17.50 -4.30 -8.91
C GLY A 81 18.47 -3.17 -8.55
N ARG A 82 19.32 -3.36 -7.54
CA ARG A 82 20.34 -2.37 -7.13
C ARG A 82 21.71 -2.76 -7.66
N GLU A 83 22.44 -1.78 -8.19
CA GLU A 83 23.82 -1.96 -8.64
C GLU A 83 24.73 -0.83 -8.14
N ILE A 84 26.04 -1.08 -8.10
CA ILE A 84 27.05 -0.11 -7.67
C ILE A 84 27.78 0.42 -8.90
N GLU A 85 27.68 1.72 -9.12
CA GLU A 85 28.47 2.43 -10.12
C GLU A 85 29.67 3.07 -9.44
N THR A 86 30.87 2.81 -9.95
CA THR A 86 32.09 3.48 -9.47
C THR A 86 32.52 4.52 -10.50
N ILE A 87 32.51 5.78 -10.11
CA ILE A 87 32.95 6.90 -10.95
C ILE A 87 34.39 7.20 -10.54
N SER A 88 35.34 7.02 -11.48
CA SER A 88 36.78 7.22 -11.28
C SER A 88 37.21 8.66 -11.47
#